data_AF-A0A8C4LAW0-F1
#
_entry.id   AF-A0A8C4LAW0-F1
#
_cell.length_a   1.000
_cell.length_b   1.000
_cell.length_c   1.000
_cell.angle_alpha   90.00
_cell.angle_beta   90.00
_cell.angle_gamma   90.00
#
_symmetry.space_group_name_H-M   'P 1'
#
loop_
_entity.id
_entity.type
_entity.pdbx_description
1 polymer ?
#
loop_
_entity_poly.entity_id
_entity_poly.type
_entity_poly.pdbx_seq_one_letter_code
_entity_poly.pdbx_strand_id
1 'polypeptide(L)'
;MFALGLPFLALLVASVDSHLGVLGPKNVSQKDAEFERTYMDEDRMVLLVMGNIINWSLAAYGLIMRPNDFASYLLAIGICNLLLYFAFYIIMKLRSGERIKLIPLLCIVCTSVVWGFALFFFFQGLSTWQKTPAESREHNRDCILLDFFDDHDIWHFLSSIAMFGSFLVLLTLDDDLDTVQRDKIYVF
;
A
#
# COMPACT_ATOMS: atom_id res chain seq x y z
N MET A 1 13.17 -40.59 17.89
CA MET A 1 13.10 -39.56 18.95
C MET A 1 11.74 -38.89 18.86
N PHE A 2 10.74 -39.48 19.49
CA PHE A 2 9.35 -39.01 19.53
C PHE A 2 8.94 -39.02 21.00
N ALA A 3 8.97 -37.86 21.67
CA ALA A 3 8.38 -37.66 23.00
C ALA A 3 8.47 -36.18 23.42
N LEU A 4 7.73 -35.27 22.76
CA LEU A 4 7.59 -33.88 23.23
C LEU A 4 6.19 -33.28 23.01
N GLY A 5 5.18 -34.11 22.66
CA GLY A 5 3.85 -33.63 22.26
C GLY A 5 2.80 -33.48 23.38
N LEU A 6 2.99 -34.08 24.55
CA LEU A 6 1.97 -34.10 25.60
C LEU A 6 1.93 -32.88 26.56
N PRO A 7 3.05 -32.27 26.99
CA PRO A 7 2.97 -31.21 28.01
C PRO A 7 2.46 -29.87 27.45
N PHE A 8 2.64 -29.62 26.15
CA PHE A 8 2.21 -28.37 25.50
C PHE A 8 0.69 -28.33 25.28
N LEU A 9 0.07 -29.47 24.95
CA LEU A 9 -1.36 -29.56 24.76
C LEU A 9 -2.13 -29.40 26.09
N ALA A 10 -1.58 -29.93 27.19
CA ALA A 10 -2.18 -29.81 28.52
C ALA A 10 -2.17 -28.37 29.05
N LEU A 11 -1.12 -27.59 28.75
CA LEU A 11 -1.04 -26.16 29.09
C LEU A 11 -2.02 -25.29 28.27
N LEU A 12 -2.23 -25.64 27.00
CA LEU A 12 -3.25 -25.01 26.15
C LEU A 12 -4.66 -25.30 26.66
N VAL A 13 -4.96 -26.55 27.00
CA VAL A 13 -6.29 -26.94 27.52
C VAL A 13 -6.56 -26.29 28.89
N ALA A 14 -5.57 -26.26 29.79
CA ALA A 14 -5.72 -25.61 31.09
C ALA A 14 -5.88 -24.07 31.00
N SER A 15 -5.23 -23.42 30.03
CA SER A 15 -5.40 -21.99 29.77
C SER A 15 -6.78 -21.69 29.18
N VAL A 16 -7.29 -22.54 28.28
CA VAL A 16 -8.62 -22.40 27.69
C VAL A 16 -9.73 -22.58 28.75
N ASP A 17 -9.61 -23.57 29.64
CA ASP A 17 -10.61 -23.79 30.70
C ASP A 17 -10.65 -22.64 31.72
N SER A 18 -9.52 -21.99 32.02
CA SER A 18 -9.48 -20.86 32.95
C SER A 18 -10.17 -19.58 32.44
N HIS A 19 -10.40 -19.47 31.12
CA HIS A 19 -11.11 -18.35 30.51
C HIS A 19 -12.59 -18.63 30.21
N LEU A 20 -13.04 -19.90 30.23
CA LEU A 20 -14.42 -20.28 29.92
C LEU A 20 -15.41 -20.02 31.07
N GLY A 21 -14.93 -19.74 32.29
CA GLY A 21 -15.77 -19.60 33.49
C GLY A 21 -16.28 -18.18 33.81
N VAL A 22 -15.93 -17.14 33.04
CA VAL A 22 -16.14 -15.72 33.43
C VAL A 22 -16.88 -14.90 32.35
N LEU A 23 -17.80 -15.51 31.59
CA LEU A 23 -18.63 -14.77 30.65
C LEU A 23 -20.11 -15.05 30.94
N GLY A 24 -20.74 -14.12 31.68
CA GLY A 24 -22.20 -14.00 31.65
C GLY A 24 -22.69 -13.76 30.22
N PRO A 25 -23.99 -13.97 29.94
CA PRO A 25 -24.53 -13.79 28.59
C PRO A 25 -24.25 -12.37 28.09
N LYS A 26 -23.55 -12.28 26.95
CA LYS A 26 -23.24 -11.00 26.29
C LYS A 26 -24.54 -10.26 25.97
N ASN A 27 -24.58 -8.97 26.27
CA ASN A 27 -25.71 -8.12 25.91
C ASN A 27 -25.73 -7.84 24.39
N VAL A 28 -26.83 -7.25 23.89
CA VAL A 28 -27.01 -6.98 22.44
C VAL A 28 -25.88 -6.10 21.90
N SER A 29 -25.55 -5.02 22.60
CA SER A 29 -24.46 -4.12 22.21
C SER A 29 -23.09 -4.81 22.10
N GLN A 30 -22.79 -5.76 22.99
CA GLN A 30 -21.56 -6.55 22.92
C GLN A 30 -21.54 -7.50 21.72
N LYS A 31 -22.71 -8.05 21.34
CA LYS A 31 -22.82 -8.91 20.15
C LYS A 31 -22.69 -8.09 18.86
N ASP A 32 -23.28 -6.90 18.81
CA ASP A 32 -23.18 -6.00 17.67
C ASP A 32 -21.74 -5.56 17.44
N ALA A 33 -21.02 -5.18 18.49
CA ALA A 33 -19.60 -4.80 18.41
C ALA A 33 -18.69 -5.97 17.98
N GLU A 34 -18.98 -7.19 18.43
CA GLU A 34 -18.25 -8.40 18.01
C GLU A 34 -18.53 -8.74 16.53
N PHE A 35 -19.78 -8.55 16.09
CA PHE A 35 -20.16 -8.73 14.69
C PHE A 35 -19.48 -7.71 13.77
N GLU A 36 -19.50 -6.42 14.13
CA GLU A 36 -18.80 -5.37 13.38
C GLU A 36 -17.30 -5.64 13.28
N ARG A 37 -16.66 -6.03 14.39
CA ARG A 37 -15.23 -6.40 14.39
C ARG A 37 -14.95 -7.57 13.44
N THR A 38 -15.77 -8.62 13.50
CA THR A 38 -15.60 -9.80 12.63
C THR A 38 -15.74 -9.43 11.15
N TYR A 39 -16.70 -8.57 10.81
CA TYR A 39 -16.91 -8.12 9.44
C TYR A 39 -15.74 -7.26 8.92
N MET A 40 -15.18 -6.39 9.76
CA MET A 40 -13.97 -5.61 9.41
C MET A 40 -12.74 -6.51 9.23
N ASP A 41 -12.61 -7.57 10.04
CA ASP A 41 -11.55 -8.56 9.88
C ASP A 41 -11.67 -9.31 8.55
N GLU A 42 -12.89 -9.67 8.13
CA GLU A 42 -13.15 -10.29 6.82
C GLU A 42 -12.78 -9.36 5.66
N ASP A 43 -13.22 -8.10 5.69
CA ASP A 43 -12.90 -7.09 4.68
C ASP A 43 -11.36 -6.94 4.54
N ARG A 44 -10.66 -6.81 5.66
CA ARG A 44 -9.20 -6.71 5.71
C ARG A 44 -8.54 -7.92 5.04
N MET A 45 -8.97 -9.13 5.39
CA MET A 45 -8.42 -10.35 4.82
C MET A 45 -8.66 -10.44 3.30
N VAL A 46 -9.84 -10.07 2.83
CA VAL A 46 -10.14 -10.05 1.39
C VAL A 46 -9.22 -9.09 0.64
N LEU A 47 -9.05 -7.86 1.16
CA LEU A 47 -8.19 -6.86 0.52
C LEU A 47 -6.71 -7.30 0.50
N LEU A 48 -6.22 -7.90 1.59
CA LEU A 48 -4.85 -8.42 1.65
C LEU A 48 -4.63 -9.59 0.67
N VAL A 49 -5.59 -10.50 0.56
CA VAL A 49 -5.53 -11.62 -0.39
C VAL A 49 -5.52 -11.08 -1.82
N MET A 50 -6.39 -10.12 -2.15
CA MET A 50 -6.40 -9.48 -3.46
C MET A 50 -5.07 -8.80 -3.79
N GLY A 51 -4.52 -8.01 -2.87
CA GLY A 51 -3.22 -7.36 -3.06
C GLY A 51 -2.08 -8.36 -3.27
N ASN A 52 -2.07 -9.47 -2.53
CA ASN A 52 -1.10 -10.54 -2.72
C ASN A 52 -1.28 -11.23 -4.08
N ILE A 53 -2.51 -11.54 -4.50
CA ILE A 53 -2.77 -12.13 -5.82
C ILE A 53 -2.22 -11.23 -6.93
N ILE A 54 -2.43 -9.92 -6.85
CA ILE A 54 -1.92 -8.96 -7.83
C ILE A 54 -0.38 -8.98 -7.85
N ASN A 55 0.26 -8.93 -6.68
CA ASN A 55 1.72 -8.98 -6.58
C ASN A 55 2.33 -10.28 -7.11
N TRP A 56 1.73 -11.41 -6.78
CA TRP A 56 2.17 -12.72 -7.29
C TRP A 56 1.95 -12.82 -8.80
N SER A 57 0.86 -12.25 -9.31
CA SER A 57 0.58 -12.20 -10.76
C SER A 57 1.62 -11.35 -11.49
N LEU A 58 1.98 -10.19 -10.93
CA LEU A 58 3.06 -9.36 -11.46
C LEU A 58 4.37 -10.15 -11.44
N ALA A 59 4.78 -10.72 -10.30
CA ALA A 59 6.01 -11.50 -10.22
C ALA A 59 6.07 -12.67 -11.23
N ALA A 60 4.97 -13.43 -11.36
CA ALA A 60 4.85 -14.52 -12.32
C ALA A 60 4.97 -14.02 -13.77
N TYR A 61 4.32 -12.90 -14.10
CA TYR A 61 4.43 -12.26 -15.41
C TYR A 61 5.89 -11.91 -15.73
N GLY A 62 6.62 -11.33 -14.79
CA GLY A 62 8.03 -10.97 -14.96
C GLY A 62 8.93 -12.18 -15.21
N LEU A 63 8.67 -13.30 -14.54
CA LEU A 63 9.40 -14.56 -14.73
C LEU A 63 9.15 -15.20 -16.09
N ILE A 64 7.90 -15.16 -16.57
CA ILE A 64 7.46 -15.80 -17.82
C ILE A 64 7.86 -14.94 -19.02
N MET A 65 7.44 -13.67 -19.04
CA MET A 65 7.59 -12.80 -20.21
C MET A 65 8.98 -12.18 -20.32
N ARG A 66 9.73 -12.09 -19.21
CA ARG A 66 11.09 -11.52 -19.16
C ARG A 66 11.18 -10.19 -19.93
N PRO A 67 10.49 -9.14 -19.46
CA PRO A 67 10.44 -7.87 -20.18
C PRO A 67 11.85 -7.34 -20.42
N ASN A 68 12.09 -6.87 -21.65
CA ASN A 68 13.41 -6.41 -22.06
C ASN A 68 13.81 -5.10 -21.33
N ASP A 69 12.85 -4.30 -20.87
CA ASP A 69 13.10 -3.10 -20.05
C ASP A 69 12.86 -3.42 -18.57
N PHE A 70 13.91 -3.88 -17.92
CA PHE A 70 13.88 -4.28 -16.51
C PHE A 70 13.54 -3.11 -15.57
N ALA A 71 14.07 -1.91 -15.84
CA ALA A 71 13.93 -0.78 -14.93
C ALA A 71 12.48 -0.24 -14.93
N SER A 72 11.90 -0.05 -16.11
CA SER A 72 10.49 0.37 -16.23
C SER A 72 9.54 -0.68 -15.63
N TYR A 73 9.88 -1.97 -15.78
CA TYR A 73 9.10 -3.04 -15.18
C TYR A 73 9.18 -3.05 -13.64
N LEU A 74 10.37 -2.87 -13.07
CA LEU A 74 10.55 -2.74 -11.62
C LEU A 74 9.80 -1.51 -11.07
N LEU A 75 9.88 -0.38 -11.78
CA LEU A 75 9.13 0.83 -11.45
C LEU A 75 7.62 0.56 -11.44
N ALA A 76 7.10 -0.15 -12.43
CA ALA A 76 5.68 -0.51 -12.49
C ALA A 76 5.26 -1.35 -11.28
N ILE A 77 6.07 -2.33 -10.87
CA ILE A 77 5.82 -3.12 -9.64
C ILE A 77 5.77 -2.19 -8.40
N GLY A 78 6.71 -1.26 -8.30
CA GLY A 78 6.77 -0.30 -7.19
C GLY A 78 5.54 0.61 -7.14
N ILE A 79 5.13 1.19 -8.26
CA ILE A 79 3.95 2.05 -8.36
C ILE A 79 2.67 1.24 -8.08
N CYS A 80 2.54 0.03 -8.62
CA CYS A 80 1.41 -0.83 -8.32
C CYS A 80 1.31 -1.15 -6.83
N ASN A 81 2.43 -1.47 -6.17
CA ASN A 81 2.45 -1.72 -4.73
C ASN A 81 2.06 -0.47 -3.93
N LEU A 82 2.59 0.70 -4.31
CA LEU A 82 2.24 1.97 -3.69
C LEU A 82 0.72 2.20 -3.77
N LEU A 83 0.13 2.07 -4.97
CA LEU A 83 -1.30 2.26 -5.18
C LEU A 83 -2.15 1.21 -4.43
N LEU A 84 -1.73 -0.05 -4.40
CA LEU A 84 -2.40 -1.09 -3.63
C LEU A 84 -2.39 -0.78 -2.13
N TYR A 85 -1.25 -0.32 -1.61
CA TYR A 85 -1.12 0.06 -0.21
C TYR A 85 -2.01 1.25 0.15
N PHE A 86 -2.02 2.31 -0.68
CA PHE A 86 -2.92 3.44 -0.49
C PHE A 86 -4.40 3.03 -0.58
N ALA A 87 -4.75 2.23 -1.57
CA ALA A 87 -6.12 1.75 -1.74
C ALA A 87 -6.56 0.94 -0.52
N PHE A 88 -5.72 0.02 -0.03
CA PHE A 88 -5.97 -0.75 1.18
C PHE A 88 -6.28 0.16 2.38
N TYR A 89 -5.41 1.13 2.66
CA TYR A 89 -5.59 2.04 3.80
C TYR A 89 -6.84 2.91 3.65
N ILE A 90 -7.05 3.53 2.49
CA ILE A 90 -8.21 4.40 2.26
C ILE A 90 -9.50 3.59 2.34
N ILE A 91 -9.57 2.40 1.75
CA ILE A 91 -10.76 1.55 1.80
C ILE A 91 -11.04 1.13 3.25
N MET A 92 -10.05 0.65 3.99
CA MET A 92 -10.23 0.26 5.40
C MET A 92 -10.68 1.44 6.26
N LYS A 93 -10.13 2.63 6.02
CA LYS A 93 -10.53 3.86 6.72
C LYS A 93 -12.00 4.21 6.45
N LEU A 94 -12.42 4.16 5.19
CA LEU A 94 -13.81 4.42 4.79
C LEU A 94 -14.78 3.36 5.34
N ARG A 95 -14.38 2.09 5.37
CA ARG A 95 -15.19 0.98 5.89
C ARG A 95 -15.36 1.03 7.41
N SER A 96 -14.33 1.48 8.11
CA SER A 96 -14.33 1.69 9.56
C SER A 96 -15.13 2.94 9.99
N GLY A 97 -15.63 3.74 9.03
CA GLY A 97 -16.36 4.97 9.32
C GLY A 97 -15.49 6.11 9.87
N GLU A 98 -14.17 6.00 9.71
CA GLU A 98 -13.21 7.01 10.13
C GLU A 98 -13.24 8.23 9.20
N ARG A 99 -12.76 9.37 9.71
CA ARG A 99 -12.89 10.64 8.98
C ARG A 99 -11.55 11.07 8.42
N ILE A 100 -11.51 11.32 7.11
CA ILE A 100 -10.35 11.97 6.49
C ILE A 100 -10.42 13.46 6.81
N LYS A 101 -9.47 13.95 7.61
CA LYS A 101 -9.32 15.40 7.90
C LYS A 101 -8.99 16.20 6.64
N LEU A 102 -9.22 17.51 6.68
CA LEU A 102 -8.99 18.39 5.52
C LEU A 102 -7.50 18.41 5.09
N ILE A 103 -6.56 18.40 6.03
CA ILE A 103 -5.12 18.41 5.73
C ILE A 103 -4.71 17.17 4.90
N PRO A 104 -4.92 15.92 5.36
CA PRO A 104 -4.59 14.76 4.56
C PRO A 104 -5.39 14.70 3.25
N LEU A 105 -6.65 15.18 3.22
CA LEU A 105 -7.42 15.27 1.98
C LEU A 105 -6.74 16.17 0.93
N LEU A 106 -6.30 17.36 1.34
CA LEU A 106 -5.55 18.27 0.46
C LEU A 106 -4.23 17.64 0.01
N CYS A 107 -3.51 16.99 0.93
CA CYS A 107 -2.28 16.27 0.59
C CYS A 107 -2.52 15.15 -0.44
N ILE A 108 -3.60 14.38 -0.31
CA ILE A 108 -3.98 13.33 -1.27
C ILE A 108 -4.24 13.94 -2.65
N VAL A 109 -5.05 14.99 -2.73
CA VAL A 109 -5.40 15.64 -4.01
C VAL A 109 -4.14 16.22 -4.68
N CYS A 110 -3.35 17.01 -3.95
CA CYS A 110 -2.13 17.60 -4.49
C CYS A 110 -1.14 16.52 -4.94
N THR A 111 -0.91 15.49 -4.12
CA THR A 111 0.01 14.39 -4.46
C THR A 111 -0.46 13.62 -5.68
N SER A 112 -1.77 13.36 -5.82
CA SER A 112 -2.36 12.68 -6.97
C SER A 112 -2.16 13.48 -8.26
N VAL A 113 -2.31 14.80 -8.20
CA VAL A 113 -2.06 15.69 -9.35
C VAL A 113 -0.58 15.65 -9.76
N VAL A 114 0.35 15.74 -8.81
CA VAL A 114 1.79 15.68 -9.10
C VAL A 114 2.18 14.31 -9.67
N TRP A 115 1.61 13.21 -9.15
CA TRP A 115 1.77 11.88 -9.74
C TRP A 115 1.29 11.81 -11.19
N GLY A 116 0.13 12.41 -11.49
CA GLY A 116 -0.41 12.48 -12.85
C GLY A 116 0.56 13.16 -13.83
N PHE A 117 1.15 14.30 -13.43
CA PHE A 117 2.16 14.96 -14.25
C PHE A 117 3.45 14.13 -14.35
N ALA A 118 3.92 13.53 -13.26
CA ALA A 118 5.11 12.67 -13.30
C ALA A 118 4.94 11.50 -14.27
N LEU A 119 3.78 10.83 -14.25
CA LEU A 119 3.46 9.75 -15.19
C LEU A 119 3.34 10.23 -16.63
N PHE A 120 2.78 11.43 -16.85
CA PHE A 120 2.72 12.03 -18.19
C PHE A 120 4.11 12.17 -18.80
N PHE A 121 5.09 12.70 -18.05
CA PHE A 121 6.46 12.83 -18.53
C PHE A 121 7.19 11.48 -18.65
N PHE A 122 6.91 10.52 -17.75
CA PHE A 122 7.43 9.15 -17.86
C PHE A 122 7.07 8.50 -19.19
N PHE A 123 5.82 8.64 -19.64
CA PHE A 123 5.35 8.03 -20.89
C PHE A 123 5.87 8.73 -22.16
N GLN A 124 6.64 9.82 -22.06
CA GLN A 124 7.28 10.45 -23.24
C GLN A 124 8.44 9.61 -23.81
N GLY A 125 8.95 8.63 -23.06
CA GLY A 125 9.81 7.56 -23.58
C GLY A 125 11.22 7.96 -24.00
N LEU A 126 11.80 8.99 -23.38
CA LEU A 126 13.14 9.49 -23.74
C LEU A 126 14.30 8.58 -23.32
N SER A 127 14.11 7.70 -22.33
CA SER A 127 15.20 6.88 -21.78
C SER A 127 14.99 5.38 -22.06
N THR A 128 16.06 4.69 -22.49
CA THR A 128 16.06 3.24 -22.68
C THR A 128 17.33 2.61 -22.13
N TRP A 129 17.19 1.48 -21.44
CA TRP A 129 18.30 0.74 -20.83
C TRP A 129 18.95 -0.28 -21.77
N GLN A 130 18.44 -0.42 -23.00
CA GLN A 130 18.87 -1.46 -23.95
C GLN A 130 19.90 -0.97 -24.95
N LYS A 131 19.98 0.33 -25.18
CA LYS A 131 20.86 0.93 -26.18
C LYS A 131 22.20 1.32 -25.58
N THR A 132 23.23 1.36 -26.42
CA THR A 132 24.51 1.94 -25.99
C THR A 132 24.35 3.44 -25.71
N PRO A 133 25.23 4.04 -24.89
CA PRO A 133 25.19 5.48 -24.63
C PRO A 133 25.30 6.33 -25.91
N ALA A 134 25.95 5.82 -26.97
CA ALA A 134 26.04 6.52 -28.25
C ALA A 134 24.71 6.51 -29.01
N GLU A 135 24.07 5.34 -29.14
CA GLU A 135 22.76 5.19 -29.81
C GLU A 135 21.63 5.87 -29.03
N SER A 136 21.73 5.94 -27.70
CA SER A 136 20.76 6.67 -26.89
C SER A 136 20.81 8.18 -27.15
N ARG A 137 22.00 8.74 -27.38
CA ARG A 137 22.19 10.18 -27.63
C ARG A 137 21.54 10.65 -28.93
N GLU A 138 21.38 9.76 -29.91
CA GLU A 138 20.67 10.07 -31.15
C GLU A 138 19.17 10.31 -30.94
N HIS A 139 18.61 9.89 -29.79
CA HIS A 139 17.21 10.10 -29.44
C HIS A 139 16.98 11.30 -28.52
N ASN A 140 18.03 12.06 -28.17
CA ASN A 140 17.89 13.25 -27.35
C ASN A 140 17.06 14.31 -28.08
N ARG A 141 16.07 14.86 -27.38
CA ARG A 141 15.27 16.01 -27.84
C ARG A 141 15.82 17.30 -27.24
N ASP A 142 15.36 18.43 -27.75
CA ASP A 142 15.67 19.73 -27.18
C ASP A 142 15.13 19.85 -25.75
N CYS A 143 15.90 20.49 -24.86
CA CYS A 143 15.49 20.71 -23.48
C CYS A 143 14.27 21.66 -23.42
N ILE A 144 13.31 21.36 -22.55
CA ILE A 144 12.02 22.08 -22.49
C ILE A 144 11.95 23.12 -21.37
N LEU A 145 12.79 22.99 -20.33
CA LEU A 145 12.79 23.87 -19.18
C LEU A 145 14.18 24.48 -18.95
N LEU A 146 14.25 25.81 -18.98
CA LEU A 146 15.47 26.62 -18.78
C LEU A 146 16.63 26.27 -19.74
N ASP A 147 16.32 25.71 -20.92
CA ASP A 147 17.30 25.19 -21.88
C ASP A 147 18.28 24.18 -21.25
N PHE A 148 17.87 23.52 -20.16
CA PHE A 148 18.73 22.62 -19.40
C PHE A 148 18.04 21.29 -19.08
N PHE A 149 16.78 21.31 -18.65
CA PHE A 149 16.05 20.09 -18.25
C PHE A 149 15.19 19.56 -19.38
N ASP A 150 15.27 18.25 -19.60
CA ASP A 150 14.42 17.51 -20.54
C ASP A 150 13.18 16.88 -19.85
N ASP A 151 12.38 16.12 -20.61
CA ASP A 151 11.20 15.44 -20.05
C ASP A 151 11.58 14.43 -18.94
N HIS A 152 12.75 13.79 -19.03
CA HIS A 152 13.20 12.77 -18.10
C HIS A 152 13.61 13.39 -16.76
N ASP A 153 14.31 14.52 -16.79
CA ASP A 153 14.66 15.29 -15.59
C ASP A 153 13.40 15.79 -14.86
N ILE A 154 12.42 16.30 -15.62
CA ILE A 154 11.15 16.75 -15.06
C ILE A 154 10.37 15.58 -14.45
N TRP A 155 10.34 14.42 -15.11
CA TRP A 155 9.76 13.20 -14.54
C TRP A 155 10.43 12.84 -13.19
N HIS A 156 11.75 12.83 -13.11
CA HIS A 156 12.46 12.55 -11.87
C HIS A 156 12.15 13.57 -10.77
N PHE A 157 12.13 14.86 -11.11
CA PHE A 157 11.81 15.91 -10.16
C PHE A 157 10.38 15.77 -9.61
N LEU A 158 9.39 15.64 -10.50
CA LEU A 158 7.98 15.52 -10.10
C LEU A 158 7.70 14.22 -9.34
N SER A 159 8.28 13.09 -9.76
CA SER A 159 8.11 11.81 -9.06
C SER A 159 8.72 11.84 -7.66
N SER A 160 9.84 12.52 -7.44
CA SER A 160 10.41 12.70 -6.09
C SER A 160 9.47 13.47 -5.16
N ILE A 161 8.85 14.54 -5.65
CA ILE A 161 7.85 15.33 -4.91
C ILE A 161 6.60 14.47 -4.63
N ALA A 162 6.14 13.71 -5.61
CA ALA A 162 4.97 12.85 -5.48
C ALA A 162 5.21 11.72 -4.45
N MET A 163 6.41 11.12 -4.46
CA MET A 163 6.82 10.13 -3.45
C MET A 163 6.86 10.73 -2.05
N PHE A 164 7.45 11.92 -1.89
CA PHE A 164 7.44 12.62 -0.61
C PHE A 164 6.00 12.92 -0.13
N GLY A 165 5.15 13.45 -1.01
CA GLY A 165 3.74 13.70 -0.73
C GLY A 165 3.00 12.42 -0.33
N SER A 166 3.34 11.29 -0.94
CA SER A 166 2.79 9.98 -0.60
C SER A 166 3.12 9.60 0.85
N PHE A 167 4.37 9.73 1.28
CA PHE A 167 4.74 9.50 2.69
C PHE A 167 4.02 10.46 3.65
N LEU A 168 3.87 11.73 3.26
CA LEU A 168 3.16 12.72 4.07
C LEU A 168 1.68 12.35 4.25
N VAL A 169 1.02 11.86 3.20
CA VAL A 169 -0.35 11.33 3.30
C VAL A 169 -0.40 10.20 4.32
N LEU A 170 0.47 9.18 4.20
CA LEU A 170 0.47 8.05 5.14
C LEU A 170 0.71 8.47 6.59
N LEU A 171 1.55 9.49 6.81
CA LEU A 171 1.83 9.99 8.15
C LEU A 171 0.65 10.74 8.77
N THR A 172 -0.14 11.46 7.95
CA THR A 172 -1.21 12.36 8.41
C THR A 172 -2.61 11.79 8.25
N LEU A 173 -2.75 10.63 7.58
CA LEU A 173 -4.05 10.03 7.27
C LEU A 173 -4.81 9.66 8.54
N ASP A 174 -4.11 9.20 9.57
CA ASP A 174 -4.68 8.69 10.83
C ASP A 174 -4.66 9.71 11.97
N ASP A 175 -4.42 11.00 11.66
CA ASP A 175 -4.46 12.08 12.66
C ASP A 175 -5.82 12.15 13.41
N ASP A 176 -6.92 11.61 12.88
CA ASP A 176 -8.20 11.54 13.57
C ASP A 176 -8.24 10.51 14.71
N LEU A 177 -7.27 9.58 14.76
CA LEU A 177 -7.18 8.50 15.73
C LEU A 177 -6.18 8.75 16.87
N ASP A 178 -5.58 9.94 16.97
CA ASP A 178 -4.52 10.27 17.96
C ASP A 178 -4.87 9.94 19.42
N THR A 179 -6.16 9.94 19.76
CA THR A 179 -6.68 9.67 21.11
C THR A 179 -7.28 8.27 21.27
N VAL A 180 -7.33 7.48 20.19
CA VAL A 180 -7.91 6.14 20.16
C VAL A 180 -6.83 5.13 20.53
N GLN A 181 -7.20 4.17 21.40
CA GLN A 181 -6.29 3.08 21.76
C GLN A 181 -6.08 2.16 20.56
N ARG A 182 -4.83 1.69 20.35
CA ARG A 182 -4.43 0.92 19.16
C ARG A 182 -5.21 -0.39 18.97
N ASP A 183 -5.65 -1.03 20.05
CA ASP A 183 -6.47 -2.25 20.03
C ASP A 183 -7.89 -2.04 19.52
N LYS A 184 -8.29 -0.79 19.30
CA LYS A 184 -9.61 -0.39 18.80
C LYS A 184 -9.57 0.13 17.37
N ILE A 185 -8.40 0.17 16.75
CA ILE A 185 -8.24 0.62 15.37
C ILE A 185 -8.37 -0.60 14.47
N TYR A 186 -9.44 -0.66 13.66
CA TYR A 186 -9.78 -1.83 12.84
C TYR A 186 -8.80 -2.11 11.70
N VAL A 187 -8.01 -1.11 11.31
CA VAL A 187 -6.97 -1.26 10.30
C VAL A 187 -5.84 -2.20 10.78
N PHE A 188 -5.54 -2.22 12.09
CA PHE A 188 -4.42 -2.95 12.70
C PHE A 188 -4.83 -4.28 13.33
#